data_AF-A0A4Y1ZAW2-F1
#
_entry.id   AF-A0A4Y1ZAW2-F1
#
_cell.length_a   1.000
_cell.length_b   1.000
_cell.length_c   1.000
_cell.angle_alpha   90.00
_cell.angle_beta   90.00
_cell.angle_gamma   90.00
#
_symmetry.space_group_name_H-M   'P 1'
#
loop_
_entity.id
_entity.type
_entity.pdbx_description
1 polymer ?
#
loop_
_entity_poly.entity_id
_entity_poly.type
_entity_poly.pdbx_seq_one_letter_code
_entity_poly.pdbx_strand_id
1 'polypeptide(L)'
;MGLERYLNFKPEDLCVDIYGQKPLNNRKYLLTTKIYDYKVIKSFALEMRPQEANIINNIIGNSIFLYNTAIKNNNRHFYFNKTRNFIYYYKLQSHFFNIIKTVGLMTYNKIKKIIRHKR
;
A
#
# COMPACT_ATOMS: atom_id res chain seq x y z
N MET A 1 1.59 -14.09 -19.88
CA MET A 1 0.26 -13.45 -19.82
C MET A 1 0.23 -12.54 -18.60
N GLY A 2 -0.18 -11.27 -18.75
CA GLY A 2 -0.12 -10.25 -17.68
C GLY A 2 -1.44 -10.09 -16.90
N LEU A 3 -1.49 -9.05 -16.05
CA LEU A 3 -2.64 -8.74 -15.18
C LEU A 3 -3.89 -8.28 -15.94
N GLU A 4 -3.75 -7.88 -17.20
CA GLU A 4 -4.80 -7.27 -18.01
C GLU A 4 -6.01 -8.20 -18.19
N ARG A 5 -5.77 -9.52 -18.31
CA ARG A 5 -6.83 -10.53 -18.45
C ARG A 5 -7.75 -10.63 -17.23
N TYR A 6 -7.21 -10.41 -16.03
CA TYR A 6 -7.99 -10.48 -14.79
C TYR A 6 -8.88 -9.26 -14.59
N LEU A 7 -8.61 -8.20 -15.36
CA LEU A 7 -9.33 -6.94 -15.32
C LEU A 7 -10.15 -6.71 -16.60
N ASN A 8 -10.19 -7.68 -17.51
CA ASN A 8 -10.87 -7.61 -18.81
C ASN A 8 -10.40 -6.42 -19.68
N PHE A 9 -9.10 -6.11 -19.66
CA PHE A 9 -8.50 -5.10 -20.54
C PHE A 9 -7.64 -5.72 -21.64
N LYS A 10 -7.53 -5.01 -22.76
CA LYS A 10 -6.52 -5.30 -23.78
C LYS A 10 -5.12 -4.89 -23.27
N PRO A 11 -4.06 -5.64 -23.62
CA PRO A 11 -2.69 -5.32 -23.23
C PRO A 11 -2.22 -3.91 -23.60
N GLU A 12 -2.71 -3.34 -24.70
CA GLU A 12 -2.32 -1.98 -25.13
C GLU A 12 -3.01 -0.87 -24.31
N ASP A 13 -4.18 -1.13 -23.75
CA ASP A 13 -5.02 -0.13 -23.09
C ASP A 13 -4.66 0.07 -21.60
N LEU A 14 -4.07 -0.94 -20.94
CA LEU A 14 -3.73 -0.91 -19.51
C LEU A 14 -2.22 -0.76 -19.26
N CYS A 15 -1.80 0.28 -18.55
CA CYS A 15 -0.46 0.38 -17.98
C CYS A 15 -0.46 -0.24 -16.56
N VAL A 16 0.49 -1.14 -16.27
CA VAL A 16 0.61 -1.80 -14.97
C VAL A 16 1.94 -1.43 -14.30
N ASP A 17 1.86 -0.58 -13.27
CA ASP A 17 2.97 -0.10 -12.41
C ASP A 17 2.63 -0.29 -10.91
N ILE A 18 2.33 -1.52 -10.49
CA ILE A 18 2.02 -1.81 -9.08
C ILE A 18 3.26 -1.73 -8.17
N TYR A 19 4.46 -2.01 -8.71
CA TYR A 19 5.73 -1.87 -7.98
C TYR A 19 6.29 -0.43 -7.96
N GLY A 20 5.68 0.51 -8.68
CA GLY A 20 6.09 1.91 -8.69
C GLY A 20 7.39 2.21 -9.44
N GLN A 21 7.89 1.28 -10.25
CA GLN A 21 9.18 1.37 -10.93
C GLN A 21 9.07 1.78 -12.40
N LYS A 22 7.89 1.66 -13.01
CA LYS A 22 7.71 1.96 -14.42
C LYS A 22 7.35 3.43 -14.64
N PRO A 23 7.80 4.05 -15.74
CA PRO A 23 7.30 5.35 -16.13
C PRO A 23 5.81 5.26 -16.46
N LEU A 24 5.13 6.40 -16.34
CA LEU A 24 3.76 6.56 -16.84
C LEU A 24 3.77 6.46 -18.35
N ASN A 25 3.03 5.50 -18.87
CA ASN A 25 2.76 5.41 -20.30
C ASN A 25 1.40 6.09 -20.54
N ASN A 26 1.23 6.83 -21.65
CA ASN A 26 -0.01 7.52 -22.04
C ASN A 26 -1.17 6.56 -22.42
N ARG A 27 -1.34 5.46 -21.68
CA ARG A 27 -2.41 4.48 -21.85
C ARG A 27 -3.70 4.96 -21.20
N LYS A 28 -4.84 4.47 -21.70
CA LYS A 28 -6.19 4.86 -21.23
C LYS A 28 -6.45 4.46 -19.78
N TYR A 29 -5.83 3.37 -19.34
CA TYR A 29 -5.97 2.88 -17.98
C TYR A 29 -4.59 2.72 -17.33
N LEU A 30 -4.55 2.96 -16.03
CA LEU A 30 -3.35 2.84 -15.22
C LEU A 30 -3.67 2.09 -13.93
N LEU A 31 -3.00 0.96 -13.71
CA LEU A 31 -3.00 0.22 -12.46
C LEU A 31 -1.69 0.48 -11.72
N THR A 32 -1.75 1.13 -10.55
CA THR A 32 -0.55 1.51 -9.80
C THR A 32 -0.82 1.64 -8.32
N THR A 33 0.22 1.57 -7.51
CA THR A 33 0.14 1.94 -6.09
C THR A 33 0.14 3.46 -5.89
N LYS A 34 0.75 4.23 -6.80
CA LYS A 34 0.88 5.70 -6.69
C LYS A 34 -0.47 6.41 -6.82
N ILE A 35 -0.57 7.57 -6.16
CA ILE A 35 -1.76 8.41 -6.22
C ILE A 35 -1.63 9.40 -7.38
N TYR A 36 -2.61 9.41 -8.26
CA TYR A 36 -2.72 10.35 -9.39
C TYR A 36 -4.08 11.02 -9.42
N ASP A 37 -4.15 12.23 -9.99
CA ASP A 37 -5.39 13.00 -10.14
C ASP A 37 -6.22 12.56 -11.36
N TYR A 38 -6.56 11.28 -11.40
CA TYR A 38 -7.43 10.64 -12.39
C TYR A 38 -8.61 9.94 -11.71
N LYS A 39 -9.68 9.65 -12.46
CA LYS A 39 -10.82 8.91 -11.93
C LYS A 39 -10.41 7.48 -11.57
N VAL A 40 -10.46 7.14 -10.28
CA VAL A 40 -10.37 5.75 -9.81
C VAL A 40 -11.63 5.01 -10.24
N ILE A 41 -11.47 3.89 -10.95
CA ILE A 41 -12.57 3.01 -11.36
C ILE A 41 -12.60 1.71 -10.55
N LYS A 42 -11.48 1.33 -9.93
CA LYS A 42 -11.39 0.19 -9.01
C LYS A 42 -10.18 0.35 -8.09
N SER A 43 -10.21 -0.25 -6.91
CA SER A 43 -9.08 -0.28 -5.99
C SER A 43 -8.94 -1.62 -5.29
N PHE A 44 -7.71 -1.95 -4.91
CA PHE A 44 -7.33 -3.21 -4.29
C PHE A 44 -6.47 -2.97 -3.05
N ALA A 45 -6.44 -3.96 -2.17
CA ALA A 45 -5.58 -3.97 -1.00
C ALA A 45 -4.13 -4.30 -1.36
N LEU A 46 -3.24 -4.15 -0.37
CA LEU A 46 -1.85 -4.59 -0.43
C LEU A 46 -1.60 -5.53 0.76
N GLU A 47 -2.21 -6.71 0.72
CA GLU A 47 -2.20 -7.70 1.80
C GLU A 47 -1.52 -9.01 1.36
N MET A 48 -1.81 -9.46 0.14
CA MET A 48 -1.22 -10.66 -0.43
C MET A 48 0.14 -10.39 -1.06
N ARG A 49 1.01 -11.40 -1.04
CA ARG A 49 2.31 -11.41 -1.72
C ARG A 49 2.33 -12.56 -2.74
N PRO A 50 2.75 -12.34 -4.00
CA PRO A 50 3.19 -11.07 -4.59
C PRO A 50 2.02 -10.08 -4.79
N GLN A 51 2.30 -8.82 -5.16
CA GLN A 51 1.27 -7.76 -5.18
C GLN A 51 0.10 -8.08 -6.11
N GLU A 52 0.39 -8.74 -7.23
CA GLU A 52 -0.55 -9.22 -8.24
C GLU A 52 -1.66 -10.08 -7.64
N ALA A 53 -1.37 -10.85 -6.58
CA ALA A 53 -2.34 -11.72 -5.94
C ALA A 53 -3.53 -10.95 -5.38
N ASN A 54 -3.35 -9.67 -4.98
CA ASN A 54 -4.46 -8.82 -4.54
C ASN A 54 -5.44 -8.52 -5.70
N ILE A 55 -4.94 -8.39 -6.93
CA ILE A 55 -5.75 -8.14 -8.11
C ILE A 55 -6.41 -9.43 -8.60
N ILE A 56 -5.64 -10.52 -8.67
CA ILE A 56 -6.12 -11.83 -9.13
C ILE A 56 -7.26 -12.34 -8.25
N ASN A 57 -7.14 -12.20 -6.93
CA ASN A 57 -8.17 -12.63 -5.97
C ASN A 57 -9.19 -11.52 -5.67
N ASN A 58 -9.13 -10.38 -6.37
CA ASN A 58 -10.06 -9.27 -6.20
C ASN A 58 -10.18 -8.78 -4.73
N ILE A 59 -9.05 -8.70 -4.02
CA ILE A 59 -8.99 -8.25 -2.63
C ILE A 59 -9.23 -6.74 -2.59
N ILE A 60 -10.40 -6.34 -2.09
CA ILE A 60 -10.83 -4.93 -2.03
C ILE A 60 -9.98 -4.17 -1.01
N GLY A 61 -9.52 -2.97 -1.37
CA GLY A 61 -8.78 -2.11 -0.46
C GLY A 61 -8.41 -0.77 -1.08
N ASN A 62 -7.56 -0.02 -0.38
CA ASN A 62 -7.21 1.37 -0.71
C ASN A 62 -5.69 1.54 -0.84
N SER A 63 -5.04 0.70 -1.64
CA SER A 63 -3.57 0.67 -1.76
C SER A 63 -3.06 0.50 -3.19
N ILE A 64 -3.82 -0.17 -4.05
CA ILE A 64 -3.55 -0.27 -5.48
C ILE A 64 -4.76 0.28 -6.20
N PHE A 65 -4.56 1.19 -7.15
CA PHE A 65 -5.61 1.93 -7.82
C PHE A 65 -5.60 1.66 -9.31
N LEU A 66 -6.78 1.39 -9.86
CA LEU A 66 -7.03 1.36 -11.28
C LEU A 66 -7.71 2.67 -11.68
N TYR A 67 -7.03 3.46 -12.51
CA TYR A 67 -7.46 4.75 -13.01
C TYR A 67 -7.94 4.68 -14.45
N ASN A 68 -8.92 5.51 -14.79
CA ASN A 68 -9.16 5.97 -16.15
C ASN A 68 -8.45 7.32 -16.35
N THR A 69 -7.41 7.35 -17.19
CA THR A 69 -6.52 8.51 -17.36
C THR A 69 -7.11 9.62 -18.21
N ALA A 70 -8.21 9.36 -18.93
CA ALA A 70 -8.92 10.37 -19.72
C ALA A 70 -9.76 11.33 -18.85
N ILE A 71 -10.04 10.95 -17.59
CA ILE A 71 -10.91 11.71 -16.69
C ILE A 71 -10.08 12.21 -15.52
N LYS A 72 -9.91 13.52 -15.40
CA LYS A 72 -9.29 14.15 -14.23
C LYS A 72 -10.21 14.06 -13.02
N ASN A 73 -9.65 13.74 -11.86
CA ASN A 73 -10.37 13.75 -10.58
C ASN A 73 -9.39 14.09 -9.46
N ASN A 74 -9.79 14.95 -8.52
CA ASN A 74 -8.94 15.37 -7.42
C ASN A 74 -8.91 14.29 -6.33
N ASN A 75 -7.76 13.64 -6.19
CA ASN A 75 -7.57 12.56 -5.22
C ASN A 75 -6.72 12.97 -4.01
N ARG A 76 -6.69 14.26 -3.66
CA ARG A 76 -5.96 14.76 -2.46
C ARG A 76 -6.36 14.10 -1.14
N HIS A 77 -7.57 13.55 -1.07
CA HIS A 77 -8.06 12.82 0.09
C HIS A 77 -7.60 11.36 0.13
N PHE A 78 -7.03 10.84 -0.95
CA PHE A 78 -6.32 9.57 -0.91
C PHE A 78 -4.98 9.80 -0.24
N TYR A 79 -4.71 9.05 0.83
CA TYR A 79 -3.45 9.10 1.54
C TYR A 79 -2.81 7.71 1.49
N PHE A 80 -1.52 7.68 1.20
CA PHE A 80 -0.76 6.47 1.32
C PHE A 80 -0.68 6.07 2.80
N ASN A 81 -1.21 4.90 3.17
CA ASN A 81 -1.01 4.39 4.52
C ASN A 81 0.45 3.93 4.66
N LYS A 82 1.33 4.86 5.00
CA LYS A 82 2.78 4.65 5.10
C LYS A 82 3.12 3.51 6.04
N THR A 83 2.37 3.38 7.15
CA THR A 83 2.52 2.30 8.12
C THR A 83 2.20 0.93 7.54
N ARG A 84 1.04 0.77 6.87
CA ARG A 84 0.67 -0.51 6.25
C ARG A 84 1.66 -0.91 5.16
N ASN A 85 2.07 0.02 4.32
CA ASN A 85 3.08 -0.24 3.29
C ASN A 85 4.42 -0.65 3.91
N PHE A 86 4.87 0.06 4.95
CA PHE A 86 6.08 -0.31 5.68
C PHE A 86 5.98 -1.72 6.26
N ILE A 87 4.88 -2.06 6.93
CA ILE A 87 4.64 -3.42 7.44
C ILE A 87 4.67 -4.46 6.30
N TYR A 88 4.04 -4.15 5.18
CA TYR A 88 3.99 -5.03 4.02
C TYR A 88 5.37 -5.28 3.40
N TYR A 89 6.17 -4.25 3.14
CA TYR A 89 7.47 -4.40 2.49
C TYR A 89 8.56 -4.94 3.44
N TYR A 90 8.55 -4.54 4.70
CA TYR A 90 9.58 -4.95 5.67
C TYR A 90 9.23 -6.25 6.43
N LYS A 91 8.11 -6.90 6.08
CA LYS A 91 7.62 -8.12 6.75
C LYS A 91 7.63 -7.95 8.27
N LEU A 92 7.24 -6.78 8.78
CA LEU A 92 7.11 -6.55 10.21
C LEU A 92 5.94 -7.38 10.73
N GLN A 93 6.23 -8.64 11.01
CA GLN A 93 5.31 -9.55 11.64
C GLN A 93 4.98 -9.00 13.03
N SER A 94 3.76 -9.22 13.49
CA SER A 94 3.23 -8.74 14.78
C SER A 94 4.20 -8.92 15.96
N HIS A 95 5.02 -9.98 15.93
CA HIS A 95 6.04 -10.25 16.93
C HIS A 95 7.09 -9.12 17.08
N PHE A 96 7.52 -8.46 16.00
CA PHE A 96 8.46 -7.34 16.09
C PHE A 96 7.84 -6.12 16.77
N PHE A 97 6.57 -5.82 16.50
CA PHE A 97 5.84 -4.78 17.21
C PHE A 97 5.72 -5.09 18.70
N ASN A 98 5.45 -6.36 19.05
CA ASN A 98 5.42 -6.82 20.43
C ASN A 98 6.80 -6.72 21.12
N ILE A 99 7.89 -6.99 20.39
CA ILE A 99 9.26 -6.83 20.89
C ILE A 99 9.55 -5.35 21.17
N ILE A 100 9.28 -4.45 20.22
CA ILE A 100 9.51 -3.00 20.38
C ILE A 100 8.68 -2.46 21.57
N LYS A 101 7.40 -2.86 21.66
CA LYS A 101 6.52 -2.47 22.77
C LYS A 101 7.04 -2.97 24.12
N THR A 102 7.51 -4.21 24.17
CA THR A 102 8.10 -4.80 25.39
C THR A 102 9.36 -4.05 25.81
N VAL A 103 10.27 -3.77 24.89
CA VAL A 103 11.50 -3.01 25.17
C VAL A 103 11.17 -1.60 25.65
N GLY A 104 10.24 -0.91 24.99
CA GLY A 104 9.77 0.42 25.41
C GLY A 104 9.13 0.42 26.80
N LEU A 105 8.38 -0.62 27.17
CA LEU A 105 7.80 -0.76 28.50
C LEU A 105 8.88 -1.02 29.56
N MET A 106 9.87 -1.87 29.25
CA MET A 106 11.00 -2.15 30.14
C MET A 106 11.82 -0.89 30.41
N THR A 107 12.11 -0.08 29.39
CA THR A 107 12.84 1.18 29.54
C THR A 107 12.03 2.21 30.35
N TYR A 108 10.74 2.37 30.07
CA TYR A 108 9.85 3.22 30.86
C TYR A 108 9.83 2.82 32.34
N ASN A 109 9.68 1.53 32.63
CA ASN A 109 9.66 1.01 34.00
C ASN A 109 11.01 1.23 34.70
N LYS A 110 12.14 1.08 34.00
CA LYS A 110 13.48 1.37 34.52
C LYS A 110 13.64 2.85 34.90
N ILE A 111 13.22 3.76 34.02
CA ILE A 111 13.25 5.21 34.28
C ILE A 111 12.33 5.58 35.46
N LYS A 112 11.10 5.06 35.47
CA LYS A 112 10.13 5.29 36.56
C LYS A 112 10.66 4.82 37.91
N LYS A 113 11.37 3.69 37.96
CA LYS A 113 12.01 3.17 39.18
C LYS A 113 13.12 4.11 39.67
N ILE A 114 13.95 4.64 38.77
CA ILE A 114 15.01 5.61 39.12
C ILE A 114 14.41 6.90 39.68
N ILE A 115 13.35 7.43 39.06
CA ILE A 115 12.68 8.66 39.53
C ILE A 115 12.05 8.45 40.92
N ARG A 116 11.44 7.28 41.18
CA ARG A 116 10.86 6.96 42.51
C ARG A 116 11.90 6.84 43.62
N HIS A 117 13.14 6.45 43.33
CA HIS A 117 14.21 6.36 44.33
C HIS A 117 14.92 7.69 44.61
N LYS A 118 14.70 8.72 43.77
CA LYS A 118 15.22 10.08 43.99
C LYS A 118 14.26 11.01 44.73
N ARG A 119 13.03 10.55 45.02
CA ARG A 119 12.06 11.22 45.91
C ARG A 119 12.05 10.51 47.24
#